data_AF-A0A943IPV3-F1
#
_entry.id   AF-A0A943IPV3-F1
#
_cell.length_a   1.000
_cell.length_b   1.000
_cell.length_c   1.000
_cell.angle_alpha   90.00
_cell.angle_beta   90.00
_cell.angle_gamma   90.00
#
_symmetry.space_group_name_H-M   'P 1'
#
loop_
_entity.id
_entity.type
_entity.pdbx_description
1 polymer ?
#
loop_
_entity_poly.entity_id
_entity_poly.type
_entity_poly.pdbx_seq_one_letter_code
_entity_poly.pdbx_strand_id
1 'polypeptide(L)'
;MSVLALPMAPAGSVQEQVTQQYAYLVQMAQQLNLALGQLEALGGGAGEASARRQANGRLGTAASETADGQYETLRSMILKTADQVQKTTAALTAKLEEEYVASSDFGSYVAKLSAQLEAAPEAVTQYYSFFSDLQANVEKVDAAFAHYKLDTEGYIRTGIVYYDGAAPVYGVAVGQDLTCREVDGEKVVEQNNFRAVFTATRLSFWQDATEVAYVSNNRLYITSITVLGGIDVGQWSMETAEGGLAFRWIGG
;
A
#
# COMPACT_ATOMS: atom_id res chain seq x y z
N MET A 1 -5.07 -53.23 -18.66
CA MET A 1 -5.09 -51.93 -19.34
C MET A 1 -5.23 -50.85 -18.26
N SER A 2 -4.13 -50.45 -17.61
CA SER A 2 -4.17 -49.36 -16.64
C SER A 2 -4.01 -48.06 -17.42
N VAL A 3 -5.12 -47.39 -17.69
CA VAL A 3 -5.14 -46.07 -18.30
C VAL A 3 -4.54 -45.11 -17.28
N LEU A 4 -3.36 -44.54 -17.58
CA LEU A 4 -2.86 -43.39 -16.83
C LEU A 4 -3.83 -42.24 -17.10
N ALA A 5 -4.70 -41.95 -16.14
CA ALA A 5 -5.58 -40.79 -16.20
C ALA A 5 -4.71 -39.53 -16.28
N LEU A 6 -4.81 -38.81 -17.40
CA LEU A 6 -4.24 -37.48 -17.54
C LEU A 6 -4.91 -36.58 -16.49
N PRO A 7 -4.15 -35.89 -15.61
CA PRO A 7 -4.76 -34.92 -14.71
C PRO A 7 -5.41 -33.80 -15.52
N MET A 8 -6.58 -33.33 -15.05
CA MET A 8 -7.27 -32.18 -15.64
C MET A 8 -6.33 -30.98 -15.73
N ALA A 9 -6.48 -30.18 -16.78
CA ALA A 9 -5.72 -28.95 -16.98
C ALA A 9 -5.76 -28.10 -15.70
N PRO A 10 -4.61 -27.63 -15.21
CA PRO A 10 -4.54 -26.94 -13.93
C PRO A 10 -5.35 -25.64 -14.01
N ALA A 11 -6.39 -25.55 -13.19
CA ALA A 11 -7.24 -24.38 -13.05
C ALA A 11 -6.99 -23.73 -11.69
N GLY A 12 -6.71 -22.43 -11.69
CA GLY A 12 -6.36 -21.67 -10.47
C GLY A 12 -5.31 -20.59 -10.72
N SER A 13 -4.94 -19.88 -9.66
CA SER A 13 -3.87 -18.88 -9.67
C SER A 13 -2.50 -19.53 -9.97
N VAL A 14 -1.53 -18.75 -10.48
CA VAL A 14 -0.19 -19.26 -10.84
C VAL A 14 0.48 -20.02 -9.68
N GLN A 15 0.27 -19.56 -8.44
CA GLN A 15 0.78 -20.21 -7.23
C GLN A 15 0.19 -21.62 -7.02
N GLU A 16 -1.11 -21.80 -7.27
CA GLU A 16 -1.81 -23.09 -7.14
C GLU A 16 -1.42 -24.05 -8.25
N GLN A 17 -1.23 -23.54 -9.47
CA GLN A 17 -0.76 -24.35 -10.60
C GLN A 17 0.65 -24.90 -10.35
N VAL A 18 1.57 -24.09 -9.83
CA VAL A 18 2.93 -24.52 -9.46
C VAL A 18 2.89 -25.59 -8.37
N THR A 19 2.01 -25.44 -7.38
CA THR A 19 1.87 -26.41 -6.30
C THR A 19 1.33 -27.76 -6.79
N GLN A 20 0.36 -27.74 -7.70
CA GLN A 20 -0.18 -28.95 -8.34
C GLN A 20 0.86 -29.64 -9.23
N GLN A 21 1.64 -28.87 -9.99
CA GLN A 21 2.74 -29.41 -10.80
C GLN A 21 3.84 -30.05 -9.93
N TYR A 22 4.19 -29.41 -8.81
CA TYR A 22 5.18 -29.94 -7.87
C TYR A 22 4.70 -31.27 -7.26
N ALA A 23 3.44 -31.35 -6.83
CA ALA A 23 2.85 -32.58 -6.28
C ALA A 23 2.85 -33.73 -7.31
N TYR A 24 2.52 -33.45 -8.56
CA TYR A 24 2.54 -34.43 -9.64
C TYR A 24 3.95 -34.96 -9.92
N LEU A 25 4.95 -34.07 -10.01
CA LEU A 25 6.34 -34.45 -10.21
C LEU A 25 6.89 -35.31 -9.07
N VAL A 26 6.52 -34.99 -7.82
CA VAL A 26 6.91 -35.79 -6.65
C VAL A 26 6.28 -37.19 -6.70
N GLN A 27 5.01 -37.29 -7.07
CA GLN A 27 4.33 -38.59 -7.20
C GLN A 27 4.94 -39.45 -8.32
N MET A 28 5.28 -38.84 -9.45
CA MET A 28 5.94 -39.52 -10.56
C MET A 28 7.36 -39.97 -10.18
N ALA A 29 8.12 -39.13 -9.45
CA ALA A 29 9.44 -39.49 -8.93
C ALA A 29 9.37 -40.67 -7.93
N GLN A 30 8.34 -40.72 -7.09
CA GLN A 30 8.13 -41.86 -6.19
C GLN A 30 7.78 -43.14 -6.94
N GLN A 31 6.92 -43.08 -7.96
CA GLN A 31 6.62 -44.23 -8.81
C GLN A 31 7.84 -44.70 -9.61
N LEU A 32 8.64 -43.77 -10.13
CA LEU A 32 9.88 -44.09 -10.82
C LEU A 32 10.91 -44.72 -9.88
N ASN A 33 11.09 -44.20 -8.66
CA ASN A 33 12.00 -44.80 -7.68
C ASN A 33 11.55 -46.20 -7.25
N LEU A 34 10.23 -46.45 -7.15
CA LEU A 34 9.69 -47.80 -6.90
C LEU A 34 9.93 -48.75 -8.08
N ALA A 35 9.72 -48.28 -9.31
CA ALA A 35 10.00 -49.06 -10.51
C ALA A 35 11.51 -49.33 -10.67
N LEU A 36 12.36 -48.35 -10.32
CA LEU A 36 13.81 -48.47 -10.35
C LEU A 36 14.32 -49.42 -9.27
N GLY A 37 13.75 -49.39 -8.06
CA GLY A 37 14.07 -50.36 -7.01
C GLY A 37 13.67 -51.80 -7.38
N GLN A 38 12.55 -51.97 -8.09
CA GLN A 38 12.18 -53.27 -8.67
C GLN A 38 13.12 -53.68 -9.81
N LEU A 39 13.61 -52.72 -10.59
CA LEU A 39 14.59 -52.97 -11.65
C LEU A 39 15.99 -53.26 -11.10
N GLU A 40 16.42 -52.65 -9.99
CA GLU A 40 17.65 -53.01 -9.27
C GLU A 40 17.54 -54.40 -8.65
N ALA A 41 16.36 -54.79 -8.15
CA ALA A 41 16.10 -56.16 -7.71
C ALA A 41 16.18 -57.19 -8.86
N LEU A 42 15.94 -56.76 -10.11
CA LEU A 42 16.08 -57.56 -11.33
C LEU A 42 17.47 -57.42 -12.03
N GLY A 43 18.17 -56.30 -11.82
CA GLY A 43 19.38 -55.89 -12.54
C GLY A 43 20.66 -55.86 -11.71
N GLY A 44 20.57 -56.06 -10.40
CA GLY A 44 21.72 -56.17 -9.51
C GLY A 44 22.39 -57.53 -9.60
N GLY A 45 23.11 -57.82 -10.70
CA GLY A 45 24.26 -58.75 -10.80
C GLY A 45 24.15 -60.19 -10.26
N ALA A 46 23.03 -60.61 -9.70
CA ALA A 46 22.81 -61.90 -9.03
C ALA A 46 21.75 -62.77 -9.76
N GLY A 47 21.06 -62.19 -10.75
CA GLY A 47 20.12 -62.89 -11.63
C GLY A 47 20.81 -63.80 -12.64
N GLU A 48 21.96 -63.39 -13.21
CA GLU A 48 22.68 -64.20 -14.20
C GLU A 48 23.26 -65.49 -13.59
N ALA A 49 23.75 -65.44 -12.35
CA ALA A 49 24.33 -66.61 -11.67
C ALA A 49 23.28 -67.58 -11.08
N SER A 50 22.04 -67.11 -10.88
CA SER A 50 20.92 -67.94 -10.40
C SER A 50 20.13 -68.52 -11.58
N ALA A 51 19.85 -67.74 -12.63
CA ALA A 51 19.26 -68.22 -13.88
C ALA A 51 20.15 -69.28 -14.56
N ARG A 52 21.48 -69.08 -14.58
CA ARG A 52 22.43 -70.04 -15.16
C ARG A 52 22.60 -71.31 -14.33
N ARG A 53 22.32 -71.28 -13.02
CA ARG A 53 22.30 -72.48 -12.15
C ARG A 53 20.99 -73.24 -12.21
N GLN A 54 19.86 -72.57 -12.43
CA GLN A 54 18.55 -73.21 -12.53
C GLN A 54 18.30 -73.79 -13.94
N ALA A 55 18.87 -73.19 -14.99
CA ALA A 55 18.81 -73.72 -16.35
C ALA A 55 19.68 -74.97 -16.59
N ASN A 56 20.76 -75.16 -15.81
CA ASN A 56 21.66 -76.33 -15.94
C ASN A 56 21.20 -77.57 -15.13
N GLY A 57 20.04 -77.50 -14.45
CA GLY A 57 19.58 -78.55 -13.55
C GLY A 57 18.48 -79.47 -14.09
N ARG A 58 17.75 -79.08 -15.16
CA ARG A 58 16.64 -79.88 -15.70
C ARG A 58 16.47 -79.60 -17.20
N LEU A 59 16.61 -80.64 -18.02
CA LEU A 59 16.52 -80.73 -19.49
C LEU A 59 17.81 -80.30 -20.20
N GLY A 60 18.59 -81.20 -20.80
CA GLY A 60 18.15 -82.07 -21.88
C GLY A 60 18.29 -81.32 -23.20
N THR A 61 19.31 -81.66 -23.98
CA THR A 61 19.73 -81.04 -25.25
C THR A 61 18.59 -80.99 -26.28
N ALA A 62 17.74 -79.95 -26.23
CA ALA A 62 16.77 -79.57 -27.28
C ALA A 62 16.13 -78.18 -27.08
N ALA A 63 16.73 -77.27 -26.29
CA ALA A 63 16.15 -75.94 -25.99
C ALA A 63 17.17 -74.78 -26.05
N SER A 64 18.33 -74.98 -26.67
CA SER A 64 19.35 -73.93 -26.85
C SER A 64 18.97 -72.94 -27.96
N GLU A 65 18.17 -73.35 -28.95
CA GLU A 65 17.78 -72.47 -30.07
C GLU A 65 16.69 -71.47 -29.69
N THR A 66 15.83 -71.78 -28.71
CA THR A 66 14.74 -70.88 -28.29
C THR A 66 15.16 -69.84 -27.25
N ALA A 67 16.16 -70.14 -26.42
CA ALA A 67 16.68 -69.18 -25.42
C ALA A 67 17.57 -68.13 -26.09
N ASP A 68 18.50 -68.54 -26.95
CA ASP A 68 19.40 -67.62 -27.67
C ASP A 68 18.62 -66.65 -28.58
N GLY A 69 17.59 -67.14 -29.28
CA GLY A 69 16.70 -66.29 -30.08
C GLY A 69 15.91 -65.27 -29.25
N GLN A 70 15.49 -65.63 -28.04
CA GLN A 70 14.82 -64.71 -27.10
C GLN A 70 15.79 -63.66 -26.53
N TYR A 71 17.04 -64.04 -26.23
CA TYR A 71 18.10 -63.11 -25.82
C TYR A 71 18.49 -62.14 -26.93
N GLU A 72 18.63 -62.61 -28.17
CA GLU A 72 18.89 -61.72 -29.32
C GLU A 72 17.72 -60.77 -29.58
N THR A 73 16.49 -61.25 -29.44
CA THR A 73 15.29 -60.42 -29.57
C THR A 73 15.25 -59.33 -28.50
N LEU A 74 15.49 -59.66 -27.23
CA LEU A 74 15.57 -58.70 -26.13
C LEU A 74 16.70 -57.68 -26.35
N ARG A 75 17.89 -58.15 -26.77
CA ARG A 75 19.01 -57.26 -27.11
C ARG A 75 18.65 -56.30 -28.23
N SER A 76 17.96 -56.77 -29.26
CA SER A 76 17.51 -55.92 -30.38
C SER A 76 16.49 -54.87 -29.94
N MET A 77 15.59 -55.21 -29.02
CA MET A 77 14.63 -54.28 -28.46
C MET A 77 15.31 -53.24 -27.57
N ILE A 78 16.25 -53.66 -26.71
CA ILE A 78 17.03 -52.74 -25.87
C ILE A 78 17.85 -51.76 -26.74
N LEU A 79 18.50 -52.24 -27.80
CA LEU A 79 19.24 -51.38 -28.72
C LEU A 79 18.31 -50.38 -29.44
N LYS A 80 17.15 -50.83 -29.95
CA LYS A 80 16.16 -49.94 -30.56
C LYS A 80 15.61 -48.91 -29.58
N THR A 81 15.37 -49.31 -28.33
CA THR A 81 14.90 -48.40 -27.28
C THR A 81 15.99 -47.39 -26.91
N ALA A 82 17.25 -47.81 -26.81
CA ALA A 82 18.38 -46.91 -26.56
C ALA A 82 18.56 -45.88 -27.69
N ASP A 83 18.48 -46.32 -28.96
CA ASP A 83 18.52 -45.42 -30.12
C ASP A 83 17.35 -44.42 -30.11
N GLN A 84 16.16 -44.88 -29.72
CA GLN A 84 14.99 -44.01 -29.62
C GLN A 84 15.15 -42.99 -28.50
N VAL A 85 15.64 -43.42 -27.33
CA VAL A 85 15.93 -42.52 -26.19
C VAL A 85 16.97 -41.49 -26.60
N GLN A 86 18.07 -41.89 -27.24
CA GLN A 86 19.11 -40.97 -27.69
C GLN A 86 18.58 -39.93 -28.69
N LYS A 87 17.74 -40.34 -29.64
CA LYS A 87 17.07 -39.43 -30.57
C LYS A 87 16.13 -38.46 -29.86
N THR A 88 15.34 -38.93 -28.90
CA THR A 88 14.46 -38.06 -28.11
C THR A 88 15.23 -37.11 -27.21
N THR A 89 16.34 -37.53 -26.62
CA THR A 89 17.20 -36.66 -25.81
C THR A 89 17.86 -35.59 -26.67
N ALA A 90 18.39 -35.94 -27.84
CA ALA A 90 18.97 -34.97 -28.77
C ALA A 90 17.92 -33.94 -29.24
N ALA A 91 16.70 -34.40 -29.56
CA ALA A 91 15.61 -33.50 -29.95
C ALA A 91 15.15 -32.61 -28.78
N LEU A 92 15.12 -33.14 -27.55
CA LEU A 92 14.77 -32.37 -26.36
C LEU A 92 15.84 -31.33 -26.03
N THR A 93 17.12 -31.68 -26.13
CA THR A 93 18.24 -30.74 -25.94
C THR A 93 18.20 -29.62 -26.97
N ALA A 94 18.02 -29.95 -28.25
CA ALA A 94 17.91 -28.95 -29.31
C ALA A 94 16.72 -27.99 -29.06
N LYS A 95 15.57 -28.53 -28.65
CA LYS A 95 14.40 -27.71 -28.33
C LYS A 95 14.61 -26.83 -27.09
N LEU A 96 15.26 -27.35 -26.03
CA LEU A 96 15.60 -26.55 -24.87
C LEU A 96 16.63 -25.46 -25.20
N GLU A 97 17.63 -25.74 -26.02
CA GLU A 97 18.61 -24.74 -26.46
C GLU A 97 17.96 -23.63 -27.28
N GLU A 98 17.05 -23.96 -28.21
CA GLU A 98 16.26 -22.98 -28.96
C GLU A 98 15.36 -22.13 -28.03
N GLU A 99 14.68 -22.76 -27.07
CA GLU A 99 13.76 -22.07 -26.15
C GLU A 99 14.53 -21.22 -25.10
N TYR A 100 15.72 -21.65 -24.69
CA TYR A 100 16.60 -20.91 -23.77
C TYR A 100 17.28 -19.71 -24.44
N VAL A 101 17.58 -19.79 -25.74
CA VAL A 101 18.05 -18.63 -26.53
C VAL A 101 16.92 -17.64 -26.78
N ALA A 102 15.68 -18.11 -26.96
CA ALA A 102 14.51 -17.27 -27.16
C ALA A 102 14.01 -16.57 -25.88
N SER A 103 14.20 -17.16 -24.68
CA SER A 103 13.87 -16.51 -23.40
C SER A 103 14.91 -15.50 -22.89
N SER A 104 16.00 -15.23 -23.62
CA SER A 104 16.99 -14.20 -23.25
C SER A 104 16.51 -12.75 -23.51
N ASP A 105 15.22 -12.49 -23.31
CA ASP A 105 14.63 -11.15 -23.39
C ASP A 105 15.20 -10.22 -22.31
N PHE A 106 15.58 -10.77 -21.15
CA PHE A 106 16.21 -10.00 -20.07
C PHE A 106 17.57 -9.43 -20.47
N GLY A 107 18.42 -10.22 -21.14
CA GLY A 107 19.71 -9.74 -21.64
C GLY A 107 19.56 -8.65 -22.69
N SER A 108 18.56 -8.79 -23.56
CA SER A 108 18.22 -7.76 -24.55
C SER A 108 17.68 -6.47 -23.90
N TYR A 109 16.91 -6.61 -22.82
CA TYR A 109 16.33 -5.50 -22.07
C TYR A 109 17.41 -4.73 -21.31
N VAL A 110 18.32 -5.42 -20.62
CA VAL A 110 19.45 -4.81 -19.92
C VAL A 110 20.36 -4.07 -20.91
N ALA A 111 20.65 -4.65 -22.07
CA ALA A 111 21.47 -3.99 -23.10
C ALA A 111 20.79 -2.73 -23.66
N LYS A 112 19.48 -2.79 -23.94
CA LYS A 112 18.70 -1.62 -24.40
C LYS A 112 18.63 -0.53 -23.33
N LEU A 113 18.43 -0.89 -22.07
CA LEU A 113 18.36 0.04 -20.95
C LEU A 113 19.70 0.74 -20.72
N SER A 114 20.81 -0.01 -20.75
CA SER A 114 22.16 0.56 -20.65
C SER A 114 22.46 1.51 -21.81
N ALA A 115 22.12 1.12 -23.04
CA ALA A 115 22.32 1.98 -24.21
C ALA A 115 21.46 3.27 -24.15
N GLN A 116 20.24 3.20 -23.61
CA GLN A 116 19.40 4.38 -23.41
C GLN A 116 19.94 5.30 -22.31
N LEU A 117 20.47 4.75 -21.21
CA LEU A 117 21.09 5.53 -20.14
C LEU A 117 22.36 6.25 -20.63
N GLU A 118 23.15 5.58 -21.47
CA GLU A 118 24.41 6.11 -22.03
C GLU A 118 24.16 7.14 -23.15
N ALA A 119 23.08 6.98 -23.92
CA ALA A 119 22.68 7.92 -24.97
C ALA A 119 21.99 9.20 -24.44
N ALA A 120 21.44 9.18 -23.22
CA ALA A 120 20.70 10.31 -22.65
C ALA A 120 21.00 10.56 -21.15
N PRO A 121 22.28 10.78 -20.75
CA PRO A 121 22.64 11.12 -19.38
C PRO A 121 22.00 12.45 -18.93
N GLU A 122 21.77 13.35 -19.88
CA GLU A 122 21.09 14.63 -19.66
C GLU A 122 19.61 14.45 -19.29
N ALA A 123 18.91 13.45 -19.82
CA ALA A 123 17.49 13.22 -19.52
C ALA A 123 17.28 12.77 -18.08
N VAL A 124 18.17 11.93 -17.55
CA VAL A 124 18.16 11.53 -16.12
C VAL A 124 18.48 12.73 -15.23
N THR A 125 19.47 13.53 -15.63
CA THR A 125 19.85 14.76 -14.91
C THR A 125 18.70 15.78 -14.90
N GLN A 126 18.00 15.95 -16.02
CA GLN A 126 16.81 16.80 -16.16
C GLN A 126 15.65 16.30 -15.29
N TYR A 127 15.46 14.98 -15.18
CA TYR A 127 14.47 14.41 -14.26
C TYR A 127 14.81 14.76 -12.80
N TYR A 128 16.08 14.60 -12.39
CA TYR A 128 16.51 14.97 -11.04
C TYR A 128 16.40 16.47 -10.77
N SER A 129 16.76 17.34 -11.72
CA SER A 129 16.58 18.78 -11.56
C SER A 129 15.11 19.17 -11.45
N PHE A 130 14.24 18.54 -12.25
CA PHE A 130 12.79 18.76 -12.17
C PHE A 130 12.20 18.32 -10.81
N PHE A 131 12.61 17.14 -10.29
CA PHE A 131 12.19 16.70 -8.96
C PHE A 131 12.68 17.64 -7.85
N SER A 132 13.92 18.14 -7.94
CA SER A 132 14.45 19.12 -7.00
C SER A 132 13.71 20.45 -7.07
N ASP A 133 13.40 20.94 -8.28
CA ASP A 133 12.63 22.18 -8.47
C ASP A 133 11.19 22.02 -7.95
N LEU A 134 10.57 20.85 -8.17
CA LEU A 134 9.28 20.52 -7.58
C LEU A 134 9.33 20.51 -6.06
N GLN A 135 10.34 19.89 -5.45
CA GLN A 135 10.51 19.87 -4.00
C GLN A 135 10.67 21.29 -3.44
N ALA A 136 11.54 22.11 -4.03
CA ALA A 136 11.75 23.48 -3.60
C ALA A 136 10.50 24.37 -3.79
N ASN A 137 9.73 24.13 -4.86
CA ASN A 137 8.46 24.82 -5.08
C ASN A 137 7.39 24.35 -4.08
N VAL A 138 7.34 23.06 -3.74
CA VAL A 138 6.46 22.53 -2.69
C VAL A 138 6.78 23.18 -1.35
N GLU A 139 8.05 23.26 -0.95
CA GLU A 139 8.46 23.92 0.30
C GLU A 139 8.10 25.41 0.33
N LYS A 140 8.26 26.13 -0.79
CA LYS A 140 7.84 27.54 -0.90
C LYS A 140 6.33 27.72 -0.82
N VAL A 141 5.57 26.84 -1.46
CA VAL A 141 4.10 26.83 -1.40
C VAL A 141 3.63 26.51 0.01
N ASP A 142 4.28 25.55 0.70
CA ASP A 142 3.95 25.17 2.06
C ASP A 142 4.24 26.31 3.05
N ALA A 143 5.37 27.02 2.89
CA ALA A 143 5.69 28.22 3.67
C ALA A 143 4.69 29.38 3.41
N ALA A 144 4.30 29.62 2.15
CA ALA A 144 3.31 30.63 1.80
C ALA A 144 1.92 30.27 2.35
N PHE A 145 1.55 28.99 2.33
CA PHE A 145 0.30 28.49 2.91
C PHE A 145 0.32 28.58 4.43
N ALA A 146 1.45 28.31 5.08
CA ALA A 146 1.62 28.50 6.53
C ALA A 146 1.45 29.97 6.94
N HIS A 147 1.98 30.92 6.17
CA HIS A 147 1.77 32.36 6.41
C HIS A 147 0.31 32.78 6.20
N TYR A 148 -0.34 32.33 5.12
CA TYR A 148 -1.78 32.57 4.93
C TYR A 148 -2.61 31.99 6.10
N LYS A 149 -2.23 30.80 6.57
CA LYS A 149 -2.86 30.12 7.70
C LYS A 149 -2.69 30.91 9.01
N LEU A 150 -1.51 31.45 9.27
CA LEU A 150 -1.23 32.27 10.45
C LEU A 150 -1.92 33.65 10.38
N ASP A 151 -1.76 34.36 9.27
CA ASP A 151 -2.21 35.75 9.13
C ASP A 151 -3.73 35.88 8.93
N THR A 152 -4.38 34.89 8.29
CA THR A 152 -5.83 34.94 8.06
C THR A 152 -6.60 34.10 9.08
N GLU A 153 -6.05 32.98 9.56
CA GLU A 153 -6.79 32.13 10.49
C GLU A 153 -6.48 32.36 11.97
N GLY A 154 -5.37 33.01 12.33
CA GLY A 154 -5.08 33.32 13.74
C GLY A 154 -6.01 34.36 14.34
N TYR A 155 -6.59 35.25 13.52
CA TYR A 155 -7.37 36.39 14.01
C TYR A 155 -8.88 36.19 13.91
N ILE A 156 -9.36 35.42 12.93
CA ILE A 156 -10.78 35.17 12.69
C ILE A 156 -10.99 33.68 12.45
N ARG A 157 -11.85 33.06 13.27
CA ARG A 157 -12.22 31.65 13.16
C ARG A 157 -13.73 31.50 13.09
N THR A 158 -14.21 30.60 12.24
CA THR A 158 -15.61 30.18 12.18
C THR A 158 -15.73 28.74 12.66
N GLY A 159 -16.85 28.43 13.30
CA GLY A 159 -17.12 27.10 13.84
C GLY A 159 -17.92 27.19 15.14
N ILE A 160 -17.79 26.17 15.98
CA ILE A 160 -18.42 26.14 17.29
C ILE A 160 -17.59 27.02 18.22
N VAL A 161 -18.19 28.07 18.75
CA VAL A 161 -17.52 29.06 19.60
C VAL A 161 -17.71 28.78 21.09
N TYR A 162 -18.85 28.18 21.46
CA TYR A 162 -19.11 27.65 22.79
C TYR A 162 -20.26 26.63 22.74
N TYR A 163 -20.47 25.94 23.86
CA TYR A 163 -21.61 25.05 24.06
C TYR A 163 -22.56 25.67 25.08
N ASP A 164 -23.84 25.72 24.75
CA ASP A 164 -24.91 26.00 25.71
C ASP A 164 -25.49 24.67 26.18
N GLY A 165 -24.97 24.16 27.31
CA GLY A 165 -25.20 22.78 27.74
C GLY A 165 -24.65 21.79 26.71
N ALA A 166 -25.53 21.00 26.08
CA ALA A 166 -25.16 20.05 25.04
C ALA A 166 -25.31 20.63 23.61
N ALA A 167 -25.89 21.83 23.46
CA ALA A 167 -26.13 22.42 22.15
C ALA A 167 -24.90 23.21 21.67
N PRO A 168 -24.32 22.89 20.51
CA PRO A 168 -23.23 23.68 19.95
C PRO A 168 -23.76 25.03 19.44
N VAL A 169 -23.05 26.11 19.78
CA VAL A 169 -23.35 27.43 19.25
C VAL A 169 -22.32 27.80 18.19
N TYR A 170 -22.78 27.91 16.94
CA TYR A 170 -21.94 28.31 15.82
C TYR A 170 -21.83 29.83 15.72
N GLY A 171 -20.64 30.29 15.36
CA GLY A 171 -20.36 31.70 15.25
C GLY A 171 -19.03 32.01 14.59
N VAL A 172 -18.66 33.28 14.69
CA VAL A 172 -17.38 33.83 14.28
C VAL A 172 -16.67 34.34 15.51
N ALA A 173 -15.51 33.80 15.83
CA ALA A 173 -14.62 34.30 16.87
C ALA A 173 -13.56 35.21 16.24
N VAL A 174 -13.32 36.34 16.88
CA VAL A 174 -12.27 37.30 16.55
C VAL A 174 -11.36 37.44 17.77
N GLY A 175 -10.05 37.35 17.55
CA GLY A 175 -9.07 37.36 18.63
C GLY A 175 -7.64 37.37 18.09
N GLN A 176 -6.68 36.95 18.90
CA GLN A 176 -5.30 36.77 18.48
C GLN A 176 -4.87 35.33 18.77
N ASP A 177 -4.15 34.71 17.83
CA ASP A 177 -3.63 33.35 17.94
C ASP A 177 -4.73 32.30 18.24
N LEU A 178 -5.89 32.44 17.59
CA LEU A 178 -7.03 31.55 17.77
C LEU A 178 -6.75 30.14 17.23
N THR A 179 -6.86 29.17 18.13
CA THR A 179 -6.72 27.73 17.85
C THR A 179 -8.07 27.07 17.66
N CYS A 180 -8.06 25.93 16.96
CA CYS A 180 -9.24 25.08 16.82
C CYS A 180 -8.88 23.65 17.17
N ARG A 181 -9.85 22.95 17.77
CA ARG A 181 -9.80 21.52 18.02
C ARG A 181 -10.95 20.83 17.28
N GLU A 182 -10.72 19.62 16.81
CA GLU A 182 -11.80 18.78 16.28
C GLU A 182 -12.40 17.95 17.41
N VAL A 183 -13.73 17.97 17.50
CA VAL A 183 -14.51 17.16 18.44
C VAL A 183 -15.65 16.54 17.64
N ASP A 184 -15.71 15.20 17.59
CA ASP A 184 -16.75 14.47 16.86
C ASP A 184 -16.93 14.89 15.38
N GLY A 185 -15.83 15.29 14.73
CA GLY A 185 -15.81 15.77 13.34
C GLY A 185 -16.23 17.24 13.17
N GLU A 186 -16.50 17.95 14.27
CA GLU A 186 -16.83 19.37 14.26
C GLU A 186 -15.65 20.23 14.71
N LYS A 187 -15.47 21.37 14.02
CA LYS A 187 -14.43 22.34 14.34
C LYS A 187 -14.89 23.24 15.49
N VAL A 188 -14.26 23.08 16.64
CA VAL A 188 -14.48 23.90 17.84
C VAL A 188 -13.35 24.90 17.96
N VAL A 189 -13.69 26.18 18.04
CA VAL A 189 -12.72 27.24 18.32
C VAL A 189 -12.45 27.26 19.81
N GLU A 190 -11.19 27.22 20.21
CA GLU A 190 -10.84 27.30 21.63
C GLU A 190 -11.08 28.72 22.15
N GLN A 191 -11.77 28.84 23.28
CA GLN A 191 -12.05 30.11 23.97
C GLN A 191 -10.82 30.68 24.68
N ASN A 192 -9.72 30.79 23.93
CA ASN A 192 -8.48 31.39 24.37
C ASN A 192 -8.27 32.65 23.52
N ASN A 193 -8.02 33.79 24.18
CA ASN A 193 -7.71 35.06 23.50
C ASN A 193 -8.85 35.62 22.62
N PHE A 194 -10.11 35.29 22.93
CA PHE A 194 -11.24 35.94 22.27
C PHE A 194 -11.24 37.44 22.58
N ARG A 195 -11.60 38.23 21.57
CA ARG A 195 -11.86 39.67 21.70
C ARG A 195 -13.30 39.99 21.34
N ALA A 196 -13.84 39.35 20.31
CA ALA A 196 -15.26 39.40 19.99
C ALA A 196 -15.77 38.05 19.48
N VAL A 197 -17.03 37.73 19.77
CA VAL A 197 -17.71 36.53 19.27
C VAL A 197 -19.07 36.92 18.72
N PHE A 198 -19.32 36.55 17.46
CA PHE A 198 -20.57 36.80 16.74
C PHE A 198 -21.34 35.50 16.61
N THR A 199 -22.55 35.46 17.16
CA THR A 199 -23.49 34.35 17.00
C THR A 199 -24.80 34.88 16.41
N ALA A 200 -25.72 33.99 16.07
CA ALA A 200 -27.01 34.38 15.49
C ALA A 200 -27.83 35.35 16.38
N THR A 201 -27.63 35.33 17.70
CA THR A 201 -28.47 36.05 18.67
C THR A 201 -27.68 36.96 19.62
N ARG A 202 -26.34 36.93 19.54
CA ARG A 202 -25.47 37.59 20.51
C ARG A 202 -24.15 38.03 19.89
N LEU A 203 -23.77 39.26 20.16
CA LEU A 203 -22.41 39.78 19.97
C LEU A 203 -21.76 39.94 21.35
N SER A 204 -20.70 39.21 21.62
CA SER A 204 -20.00 39.23 22.91
C SER A 204 -18.59 39.79 22.77
N PHE A 205 -18.15 40.54 23.77
CA PHE A 205 -16.80 41.08 23.91
C PHE A 205 -16.09 40.38 25.05
N TRP A 206 -14.84 40.01 24.80
CA TRP A 206 -14.07 39.16 25.70
C TRP A 206 -12.72 39.81 26.04
N GLN A 207 -12.28 39.58 27.27
CA GLN A 207 -10.92 39.77 27.71
C GLN A 207 -10.37 38.41 28.12
N ASP A 208 -9.53 37.86 27.27
CA ASP A 208 -8.91 36.55 27.42
C ASP A 208 -10.00 35.46 27.49
N ALA A 209 -10.25 34.87 28.67
CA ALA A 209 -11.30 33.87 28.90
C ALA A 209 -12.57 34.43 29.58
N THR A 210 -12.65 35.76 29.78
CA THR A 210 -13.76 36.39 30.51
C THR A 210 -14.61 37.25 29.58
N GLU A 211 -15.92 37.02 29.54
CA GLU A 211 -16.86 37.89 28.84
C GLU A 211 -17.06 39.19 29.64
N VAL A 212 -16.76 40.34 29.03
CA VAL A 212 -16.81 41.65 29.70
C VAL A 212 -18.04 42.47 29.33
N ALA A 213 -18.59 42.24 28.14
CA ALA A 213 -19.81 42.87 27.67
C ALA A 213 -20.47 42.05 26.55
N TYR A 214 -21.76 42.23 26.32
CA TYR A 214 -22.45 41.64 25.17
C TYR A 214 -23.72 42.39 24.79
N VAL A 215 -24.09 42.29 23.51
CA VAL A 215 -25.35 42.77 22.96
C VAL A 215 -26.26 41.58 22.67
N SER A 216 -27.45 41.59 23.25
CA SER A 216 -28.51 40.62 22.96
C SER A 216 -29.87 41.19 23.37
N ASN A 217 -30.96 40.69 22.77
CA ASN A 217 -32.32 41.12 23.10
C ASN A 217 -32.48 42.66 23.14
N ASN A 218 -31.92 43.33 22.14
CA ASN A 218 -31.93 44.79 21.98
C ASN A 218 -31.32 45.58 23.16
N ARG A 219 -30.43 44.95 23.94
CA ARG A 219 -29.77 45.56 25.10
C ARG A 219 -28.27 45.30 25.06
N LEU A 220 -27.49 46.28 25.50
CA LEU A 220 -26.07 46.13 25.82
C LEU A 220 -25.93 45.86 27.32
N TYR A 221 -25.25 44.77 27.66
CA TYR A 221 -24.92 44.37 29.02
C TYR A 221 -23.41 44.53 29.20
N ILE A 222 -22.99 45.14 30.31
CA ILE A 222 -21.59 45.39 30.63
C ILE A 222 -21.35 44.96 32.07
N THR A 223 -20.36 44.10 32.32
CA THR A 223 -20.04 43.58 33.65
C THR A 223 -19.48 44.67 34.56
N SER A 224 -18.55 45.48 34.03
CA SER A 224 -17.96 46.63 34.71
C SER A 224 -17.48 47.64 33.67
N ILE A 225 -17.58 48.95 33.98
CA ILE A 225 -17.15 50.03 33.09
C ILE A 225 -16.45 51.13 33.87
N THR A 226 -15.32 51.59 33.33
CA THR A 226 -14.68 52.86 33.70
C THR A 226 -14.86 53.83 32.53
N VAL A 227 -15.47 54.99 32.79
CA VAL A 227 -15.70 56.01 31.76
C VAL A 227 -14.68 57.13 31.95
N LEU A 228 -13.92 57.43 30.88
CA LEU A 228 -12.88 58.46 30.88
C LEU A 228 -13.41 59.85 30.48
N GLY A 229 -14.57 59.90 29.82
CA GLY A 229 -15.27 61.11 29.42
C GLY A 229 -16.63 61.23 30.15
N GLY A 230 -17.69 61.50 29.39
CA GLY A 230 -19.06 61.51 29.89
C GLY A 230 -19.93 60.40 29.30
N ILE A 231 -21.07 60.14 29.93
CA ILE A 231 -22.14 59.28 29.40
C ILE A 231 -23.33 60.17 29.08
N ASP A 232 -23.75 60.19 27.82
CA ASP A 232 -24.95 60.93 27.41
C ASP A 232 -26.16 60.01 27.32
N VAL A 233 -27.28 60.43 27.90
CA VAL A 233 -28.57 59.74 27.88
C VAL A 233 -29.63 60.72 27.39
N GLY A 234 -29.92 60.66 26.09
CA GLY A 234 -30.82 61.63 25.44
C GLY A 234 -30.22 63.03 25.48
N GLN A 235 -30.96 63.99 26.05
CA GLN A 235 -30.52 65.39 26.21
C GLN A 235 -29.85 65.65 27.57
N TRP A 236 -29.42 64.59 28.26
CA TRP A 236 -28.67 64.68 29.51
C TRP A 236 -27.25 64.15 29.31
N SER A 237 -26.27 64.85 29.85
CA SER A 237 -24.88 64.42 29.94
C SER A 237 -24.51 64.14 31.39
N MET A 238 -23.81 63.03 31.63
CA MET A 238 -23.26 62.64 32.91
C MET A 238 -21.74 62.76 32.85
N GLU A 239 -21.16 63.63 33.68
CA GLU A 239 -19.74 63.97 33.66
C GLU A 239 -19.13 63.83 35.07
N THR A 240 -17.83 63.60 35.13
CA THR A 240 -17.07 63.68 36.38
C THR A 240 -16.85 65.14 36.77
N ALA A 241 -17.23 65.52 37.98
CA ALA A 241 -16.97 66.84 38.56
C ALA A 241 -16.03 66.73 39.77
N GLU A 242 -15.41 67.84 40.19
CA GLU A 242 -14.63 67.87 41.43
C GLU A 242 -15.51 67.45 42.61
N GLY A 243 -15.29 66.23 43.11
CA GLY A 243 -16.02 65.66 44.24
C GLY A 243 -17.20 64.74 43.91
N GLY A 244 -17.47 64.41 42.64
CA GLY A 244 -18.52 63.43 42.33
C GLY A 244 -19.00 63.38 40.89
N LEU A 245 -20.27 62.99 40.72
CA LEU A 245 -20.96 62.89 39.43
C LEU A 245 -21.87 64.09 39.22
N ALA A 246 -21.75 64.74 38.07
CA ALA A 246 -22.63 65.84 37.65
C ALA A 246 -23.53 65.38 36.51
N PHE A 247 -24.78 65.83 36.54
CA PHE A 247 -25.74 65.65 35.45
C PHE A 247 -26.07 67.02 34.87
N ARG A 248 -25.89 67.19 33.56
CA ARG A 248 -26.09 68.44 32.84
C ARG A 248 -27.10 68.24 31.72
N TRP A 249 -28.11 69.10 31.64
CA TRP A 249 -28.97 69.17 30.46
C TRP A 249 -28.20 69.82 29.30
N ILE A 250 -28.20 69.16 28.14
CA ILE A 250 -27.54 69.61 26.90
C ILE A 250 -28.54 69.82 25.76
N GLY A 251 -29.85 69.72 26.03
CA GLY A 251 -30.88 70.12 25.08
C GLY A 251 -30.92 71.65 24.96
N GLY A 252 -30.97 72.15 23.72
CA GLY A 252 -31.07 73.59 23.44
C GLY A 252 -32.31 74.27 23.99
#